data_AF-A0A521ZJQ3-F1
#
_entry.id   AF-A0A521ZJQ3-F1
#
_cell.length_a   1.000
_cell.length_b   1.000
_cell.length_c   1.000
_cell.angle_alpha   90.00
_cell.angle_beta   90.00
_cell.angle_gamma   90.00
#
_symmetry.space_group_name_H-M   'P 1'
#
loop_
_entity.id
_entity.type
_entity.pdbx_description
1 polymer ?
#
loop_
_entity_poly.entity_id
_entity_poly.type
_entity_poly.pdbx_seq_one_letter_code
_entity_poly.pdbx_strand_id
1 'polypeptide(L)'
;MYTDNSYATESVWNGTGSGCSIYDAAPNWQLALSNWTQTHCGTKRAISDLAADADPNTGVAIYDSTPYAGSSGWWQVGGTSLASPIIASAYALAGGAPANTQAAAVLYQNFTGANIHDITLGSNGICTTIMCSAAVSYDGPTGLGSPNGIAGFSNTITPTPSSVPNPTLVPTSSPTLIPSPTPIGPDTTKPTVLITYPTNNSTVPRRTNITVTANASDNIGVTKVNFYHNNLLYCSRSTAPYTCVMSTPSFTNQTTTYKATAYDGAGNNASNTVTVRAQ
;
A
#
# COMPACT_ATOMS: atom_id res chain seq x y z
N MET A 1 9.91 -1.34 24.93
CA MET A 1 10.75 -0.39 25.70
C MET A 1 10.62 -0.71 27.18
N TYR A 2 11.70 -0.54 27.95
CA TYR A 2 11.64 -0.57 29.41
C TYR A 2 11.05 0.75 29.95
N THR A 3 10.75 0.81 31.25
CA THR A 3 10.17 2.01 31.91
C THR A 3 11.11 3.21 31.92
N ASP A 4 12.38 3.02 31.59
CA ASP A 4 13.40 4.07 31.45
C ASP A 4 13.58 4.54 30.00
N ASN A 5 12.65 4.19 29.10
CA ASN A 5 12.71 4.45 27.66
C ASN A 5 13.90 3.81 26.93
N SER A 6 14.60 2.85 27.55
CA SER A 6 15.61 2.08 26.84
C SER A 6 14.96 1.04 25.92
N TYR A 7 15.64 0.80 24.79
CA TYR A 7 15.31 -0.27 23.87
C TYR A 7 15.35 -1.61 24.62
N ALA A 8 14.34 -2.45 24.40
CA ALA A 8 14.27 -3.78 24.99
C ALA A 8 14.66 -4.83 23.95
N THR A 9 13.69 -5.28 23.17
CA THR A 9 13.87 -6.27 22.12
C THR A 9 12.80 -6.07 21.05
N GLU A 10 13.12 -6.45 19.82
CA GLU A 10 12.20 -6.59 18.69
C GLU A 10 12.41 -7.96 18.05
N SER A 11 11.33 -8.51 17.48
CA SER A 11 11.33 -9.76 16.73
C SER A 11 10.38 -9.65 15.55
N VAL A 12 10.57 -10.48 14.53
CA VAL A 12 9.69 -10.52 13.35
C VAL A 12 8.24 -10.75 13.76
N TRP A 13 7.36 -9.84 13.35
CA TRP A 13 5.93 -10.10 13.35
C TRP A 13 5.60 -11.06 12.22
N ASN A 14 5.05 -12.24 12.55
CA ASN A 14 4.82 -13.32 11.57
C ASN A 14 3.91 -12.89 10.39
N GLY A 15 3.05 -11.89 10.59
CA GLY A 15 2.16 -11.35 9.55
C GLY A 15 2.82 -10.35 8.58
N THR A 16 4.10 -10.00 8.77
CA THR A 16 4.79 -9.07 7.85
C THR A 16 5.01 -9.69 6.47
N GLY A 17 5.01 -8.87 5.43
CA GLY A 17 5.29 -9.31 4.06
C GLY A 17 6.76 -9.18 3.69
N SER A 18 7.30 -10.17 2.99
CA SER A 18 8.64 -10.13 2.39
C SER A 18 8.65 -10.88 1.06
N GLY A 19 9.64 -10.61 0.22
CA GLY A 19 9.78 -11.34 -1.04
C GLY A 19 10.60 -10.63 -2.12
N CYS A 20 10.89 -11.37 -3.18
CA CYS A 20 11.59 -10.84 -4.35
C CYS A 20 10.58 -10.39 -5.42
N SER A 21 10.78 -9.22 -6.00
CA SER A 21 10.03 -8.77 -7.17
C SER A 21 10.31 -9.71 -8.36
N ILE A 22 9.29 -9.98 -9.18
CA ILE A 22 9.49 -10.67 -10.46
C ILE A 22 9.71 -9.67 -11.62
N TYR A 23 9.50 -8.40 -11.36
CA TYR A 23 9.56 -7.33 -12.37
C TYR A 23 10.81 -6.48 -12.17
N ASP A 24 10.95 -5.89 -10.98
CA ASP A 24 11.92 -4.84 -10.70
C ASP A 24 13.31 -5.39 -10.42
N ALA A 25 14.31 -4.78 -11.06
CA ALA A 25 15.71 -5.04 -10.75
C ALA A 25 16.06 -4.45 -9.38
N ALA A 26 16.86 -5.18 -8.60
CA ALA A 26 17.44 -4.67 -7.38
C ALA A 26 18.42 -3.53 -7.72
N PRO A 27 18.30 -2.36 -7.07
CA PRO A 27 19.29 -1.30 -7.22
C PRO A 27 20.67 -1.73 -6.69
N ASN A 28 21.74 -1.11 -7.18
CA ASN A 28 23.12 -1.47 -6.82
C ASN A 28 23.39 -1.40 -5.30
N TRP A 29 22.77 -0.47 -4.59
CA TRP A 29 22.91 -0.36 -3.13
C TRP A 29 22.33 -1.57 -2.39
N GLN A 30 21.33 -2.25 -2.96
CA GLN A 30 20.77 -3.48 -2.39
C GLN A 30 21.64 -4.68 -2.74
N LEU A 31 22.08 -4.75 -4.01
CA LEU A 31 22.98 -5.81 -4.49
C LEU A 31 24.35 -5.81 -3.79
N ALA A 32 24.79 -4.65 -3.30
CA ALA A 32 26.07 -4.47 -2.62
C ALA A 32 26.07 -4.95 -1.15
N LEU A 33 24.92 -5.36 -0.60
CA LEU A 33 24.88 -5.91 0.75
C LEU A 33 25.67 -7.22 0.84
N SER A 34 26.47 -7.35 1.91
CA SER A 34 27.37 -8.49 2.10
C SER A 34 26.65 -9.84 2.18
N ASN A 35 25.41 -9.86 2.66
CA ASN A 35 24.57 -11.05 2.78
C ASN A 35 23.52 -11.18 1.64
N TRP A 36 23.59 -10.34 0.59
CA TRP A 36 22.58 -10.32 -0.48
C TRP A 36 22.35 -11.68 -1.14
N THR A 37 23.41 -12.47 -1.36
CA THR A 37 23.31 -13.79 -2.00
C THR A 37 22.44 -14.77 -1.20
N GLN A 38 22.32 -14.59 0.11
CA GLN A 38 21.50 -15.43 0.99
C GLN A 38 19.99 -15.17 0.81
N THR A 39 19.60 -14.04 0.21
CA THR A 39 18.19 -13.73 -0.10
C THR A 39 17.61 -14.65 -1.16
N HIS A 40 18.47 -15.19 -2.04
CA HIS A 40 18.10 -15.87 -3.28
C HIS A 40 17.25 -15.03 -4.25
N CYS A 41 17.21 -13.68 -4.10
CA CYS A 41 16.52 -12.81 -5.04
C CYS A 41 17.28 -12.57 -6.35
N GLY A 42 18.53 -13.04 -6.47
CA GLY A 42 19.36 -12.86 -7.65
C GLY A 42 19.56 -11.37 -7.96
N THR A 43 19.08 -10.92 -9.12
CA THR A 43 19.16 -9.51 -9.55
C THR A 43 17.86 -8.73 -9.31
N LYS A 44 16.91 -9.30 -8.57
CA LYS A 44 15.58 -8.71 -8.35
C LYS A 44 15.43 -8.05 -6.99
N ARG A 45 14.64 -6.97 -6.93
CA ARG A 45 14.41 -6.18 -5.71
C ARG A 45 13.78 -7.05 -4.62
N ALA A 46 14.36 -7.08 -3.43
CA ALA A 46 13.79 -7.74 -2.26
C ALA A 46 13.03 -6.73 -1.38
N ILE A 47 11.75 -6.95 -1.05
CA ILE A 47 11.03 -6.18 0.00
C ILE A 47 11.16 -6.90 1.34
N SER A 48 11.15 -6.22 2.48
CA SER A 48 11.02 -4.76 2.72
C SER A 48 12.38 -4.03 2.81
N ASP A 49 12.40 -2.70 3.04
CA ASP A 49 13.65 -1.93 3.27
C ASP A 49 13.93 -1.67 4.76
N LEU A 50 12.89 -1.42 5.55
CA LEU A 50 12.93 -1.15 6.99
C LEU A 50 11.70 -1.77 7.67
N ALA A 51 11.78 -1.90 8.99
CA ALA A 51 10.68 -2.32 9.85
C ALA A 51 10.36 -1.28 10.95
N ALA A 52 9.15 -1.38 11.49
CA ALA A 52 8.72 -0.77 12.73
C ALA A 52 7.62 -1.65 13.34
N ASP A 53 7.10 -1.28 14.50
CA ASP A 53 6.05 -2.07 15.16
C ASP A 53 4.83 -2.28 14.25
N ALA A 54 4.42 -3.54 14.18
CA ALA A 54 3.37 -4.04 13.30
C ALA A 54 2.57 -5.17 13.95
N ASP A 55 2.90 -5.64 15.15
CA ASP A 55 2.12 -6.70 15.80
C ASP A 55 0.90 -6.07 16.50
N PRO A 56 -0.34 -6.47 16.17
CA PRO A 56 -1.54 -5.95 16.85
C PRO A 56 -1.53 -6.16 18.37
N ASN A 57 -0.76 -7.11 18.90
CA ASN A 57 -0.63 -7.34 20.35
C ASN A 57 0.29 -6.32 21.04
N THR A 58 1.25 -5.73 20.32
CA THR A 58 2.12 -4.64 20.81
C THR A 58 1.77 -3.28 20.22
N GLY A 59 0.78 -3.25 19.34
CA GLY A 59 0.40 -2.11 18.53
C GLY A 59 -0.11 -0.90 19.32
N VAL A 60 -0.34 0.19 18.61
CA VAL A 60 -0.65 1.48 19.21
C VAL A 60 -2.15 1.65 19.48
N ALA A 61 -2.47 2.43 20.51
CA ALA A 61 -3.82 2.88 20.78
C ALA A 61 -4.20 3.99 19.78
N ILE A 62 -5.15 3.71 18.89
CA ILE A 62 -5.77 4.68 17.99
C ILE A 62 -7.20 4.93 18.45
N TYR A 63 -7.56 6.19 18.57
CA TYR A 63 -8.95 6.57 18.70
C TYR A 63 -9.57 6.65 17.31
N ASP A 64 -10.51 5.77 17.02
CA ASP A 64 -11.35 5.85 15.82
C ASP A 64 -12.75 6.30 16.20
N SER A 65 -13.07 7.54 15.83
CA SER A 65 -14.40 8.12 15.97
C SER A 65 -15.41 7.52 14.98
N THR A 66 -14.95 6.84 13.94
CA THR A 66 -15.79 6.22 12.91
C THR A 66 -16.21 4.83 13.37
N PRO A 67 -17.52 4.54 13.49
CA PRO A 67 -17.95 3.22 13.93
C PRO A 67 -17.55 2.13 12.93
N TYR A 68 -16.77 1.15 13.39
CA TYR A 68 -16.47 -0.07 12.67
C TYR A 68 -17.21 -1.23 13.36
N ALA A 69 -18.01 -1.99 12.59
CA ALA A 69 -18.86 -3.06 13.11
C ALA A 69 -19.75 -2.66 14.31
N GLY A 70 -20.20 -1.40 14.35
CA GLY A 70 -21.06 -0.87 15.41
C GLY A 70 -20.32 -0.33 16.64
N SER A 71 -18.98 -0.34 16.65
CA SER A 71 -18.15 0.14 17.75
C SER A 71 -17.26 1.29 17.29
N SER A 72 -17.12 2.32 18.13
CA SER A 72 -16.18 3.45 17.97
C SER A 72 -15.45 3.68 19.29
N GLY A 73 -14.27 4.29 19.26
CA GLY A 73 -13.50 4.59 20.46
C GLY A 73 -12.04 4.22 20.33
N TRP A 74 -11.42 3.83 21.44
CA TRP A 74 -10.03 3.41 21.46
C TRP A 74 -9.88 1.96 20.99
N TRP A 75 -8.95 1.76 20.06
CA TRP A 75 -8.59 0.47 19.51
C TRP A 75 -7.09 0.28 19.62
N GLN A 76 -6.64 -0.94 19.90
CA GLN A 76 -5.26 -1.32 19.66
C GLN A 76 -5.15 -1.84 18.23
N VAL A 77 -4.26 -1.25 17.44
CA VAL A 77 -4.08 -1.60 16.02
C VAL A 77 -2.62 -1.90 15.71
N GLY A 78 -2.38 -2.77 14.75
CA GLY A 78 -1.06 -3.10 14.23
C GLY A 78 -1.06 -3.17 12.71
N GLY A 79 -0.28 -4.11 12.17
CA GLY A 79 -0.04 -4.30 10.75
C GLY A 79 1.10 -3.43 10.23
N THR A 80 1.60 -3.75 9.04
CA THR A 80 2.54 -2.86 8.32
C THR A 80 1.90 -1.52 7.97
N SER A 81 0.56 -1.43 8.02
CA SER A 81 -0.20 -0.18 8.00
C SER A 81 0.10 0.75 9.19
N LEU A 82 0.45 0.20 10.36
CA LEU A 82 0.99 0.97 11.49
C LEU A 82 2.47 1.32 11.28
N ALA A 83 3.28 0.36 10.83
CA ALA A 83 4.71 0.58 10.63
C ALA A 83 5.00 1.71 9.61
N SER A 84 4.22 1.79 8.55
CA SER A 84 4.40 2.76 7.46
C SER A 84 4.38 4.24 7.93
N PRO A 85 3.35 4.73 8.66
CA PRO A 85 3.34 6.10 9.17
C PRO A 85 4.43 6.36 10.22
N ILE A 86 4.87 5.34 10.99
CA ILE A 86 6.01 5.49 11.91
C ILE A 86 7.27 5.82 11.11
N ILE A 87 7.59 5.06 10.06
CA ILE A 87 8.74 5.32 9.18
C ILE A 87 8.59 6.66 8.44
N ALA A 88 7.41 6.98 7.93
CA ALA A 88 7.16 8.26 7.28
C ALA A 88 7.41 9.46 8.21
N SER A 89 7.02 9.35 9.48
CA SER A 89 7.29 10.38 10.48
C SER A 89 8.77 10.55 10.77
N ALA A 90 9.55 9.47 10.77
CA ALA A 90 11.00 9.52 10.95
C ALA A 90 11.70 10.24 9.77
N TYR A 91 11.26 9.97 8.53
CA TYR A 91 11.70 10.74 7.36
C TYR A 91 11.37 12.23 7.50
N ALA A 92 10.13 12.57 7.89
CA ALA A 92 9.72 13.95 8.05
C ALA A 92 10.53 14.67 9.13
N LEU A 93 10.77 14.02 10.27
CA LEU A 93 11.56 14.55 11.38
C LEU A 93 13.04 14.73 11.01
N ALA A 94 13.57 13.90 10.10
CA ALA A 94 14.91 14.03 9.55
C ALA A 94 15.07 15.19 8.54
N GLY A 95 14.00 15.92 8.23
CA GLY A 95 14.00 17.00 7.23
C GLY A 95 13.52 16.57 5.84
N GLY A 96 13.00 15.35 5.70
CA GLY A 96 12.51 14.77 4.45
C GLY A 96 13.62 14.20 3.57
N ALA A 97 13.23 13.40 2.57
CA ALA A 97 14.16 12.95 1.53
C ALA A 97 14.46 14.11 0.57
N PRO A 98 15.74 14.37 0.21
CA PRO A 98 16.08 15.41 -0.76
C PRO A 98 15.34 15.21 -2.08
N ALA A 99 14.91 16.32 -2.71
CA ALA A 99 14.24 16.26 -4.01
C ALA A 99 15.10 15.52 -5.05
N ASN A 100 14.45 14.70 -5.88
CA ASN A 100 15.10 13.89 -6.92
C ASN A 100 16.10 12.82 -6.41
N THR A 101 16.03 12.42 -5.14
CA THR A 101 16.82 11.29 -4.61
C THR A 101 15.94 10.07 -4.34
N GLN A 102 16.52 8.88 -4.50
CA GLN A 102 15.89 7.65 -4.03
C GLN A 102 16.06 7.58 -2.51
N ALA A 103 14.99 7.83 -1.75
CA ALA A 103 15.01 7.83 -0.29
C ALA A 103 15.62 6.53 0.28
N ALA A 104 15.27 5.38 -0.31
CA ALA A 104 15.84 4.08 0.08
C ALA A 104 17.38 4.04 -0.04
N ALA A 105 17.97 4.66 -1.07
CA ALA A 105 19.42 4.64 -1.24
C ALA A 105 20.18 5.30 -0.07
N VAL A 106 19.57 6.28 0.61
CA VAL A 106 20.13 6.92 1.81
C VAL A 106 20.18 5.92 2.96
N LEU A 107 19.11 5.13 3.14
CA LEU A 107 19.02 4.14 4.20
C LEU A 107 20.14 3.11 4.09
N TYR A 108 20.33 2.52 2.90
CA TYR A 108 21.35 1.49 2.67
C TYR A 108 22.80 2.01 2.78
N GLN A 109 23.00 3.33 2.84
CA GLN A 109 24.29 3.94 3.14
C GLN A 109 24.47 4.23 4.64
N ASN A 110 23.40 4.62 5.33
CA ASN A 110 23.49 5.23 6.67
C ASN A 110 23.03 4.34 7.82
N PHE A 111 22.20 3.32 7.54
CA PHE A 111 21.71 2.37 8.54
C PHE A 111 22.79 1.32 8.83
N THR A 112 23.83 1.76 9.54
CA THR A 112 24.90 0.92 10.07
C THR A 112 24.93 1.04 11.59
N GLY A 113 24.85 -0.08 12.31
CA GLY A 113 25.03 -0.20 13.76
C GLY A 113 24.25 0.82 14.62
N ALA A 114 24.82 2.00 14.84
CA ALA A 114 24.30 3.02 15.74
C ALA A 114 22.91 3.56 15.36
N ASN A 115 22.56 3.55 14.08
CA ASN A 115 21.33 4.16 13.56
C ASN A 115 20.17 3.16 13.42
N ILE A 116 20.36 1.92 13.86
CA ILE A 116 19.43 0.83 13.61
C ILE A 116 19.36 -0.15 14.78
N HIS A 117 18.21 -0.77 14.98
CA HIS A 117 18.09 -2.03 15.68
C HIS A 117 17.95 -3.14 14.63
N ASP A 118 18.98 -3.97 14.52
CA ASP A 118 19.00 -5.15 13.65
C ASP A 118 18.18 -6.28 14.30
N ILE A 119 17.10 -6.70 13.66
CA ILE A 119 16.18 -7.72 14.17
C ILE A 119 16.64 -9.08 13.68
N THR A 120 17.15 -9.90 14.61
CA THR A 120 17.79 -11.18 14.26
C THR A 120 16.98 -12.41 14.70
N LEU A 121 15.75 -12.20 15.18
CA LEU A 121 14.88 -13.26 15.72
C LEU A 121 13.49 -13.26 15.08
N GLY A 122 13.01 -14.45 14.74
CA GLY A 122 11.65 -14.70 14.25
C GLY A 122 11.58 -14.99 12.75
N SER A 123 10.37 -15.26 12.27
CA SER A 123 10.09 -15.57 10.87
C SER A 123 8.67 -15.20 10.48
N ASN A 124 8.47 -14.82 9.22
CA ASN A 124 7.15 -14.59 8.62
C ASN A 124 6.68 -15.72 7.69
N GLY A 125 7.38 -16.86 7.70
CA GLY A 125 7.04 -17.98 6.84
C GLY A 125 7.89 -19.23 7.07
N ILE A 126 7.80 -20.15 6.11
CA ILE A 126 8.48 -21.46 6.16
C ILE A 126 9.65 -21.57 5.16
N CYS A 127 9.99 -20.49 4.44
CA CYS A 127 11.10 -20.57 3.51
C CYS A 127 12.45 -20.61 4.23
N THR A 128 13.41 -21.32 3.65
CA THR A 128 14.71 -21.61 4.27
C THR A 128 15.75 -20.51 4.06
N THR A 129 15.34 -19.36 3.52
CA THR A 129 16.24 -18.25 3.20
C THR A 129 16.02 -17.12 4.20
N ILE A 130 16.96 -16.17 4.22
CA ILE A 130 16.80 -14.91 4.97
C ILE A 130 15.64 -14.06 4.43
N MET A 131 14.95 -14.50 3.37
CA MET A 131 13.73 -13.85 2.91
C MET A 131 12.54 -14.12 3.84
N CYS A 132 12.52 -15.24 4.59
CA CYS A 132 11.46 -15.48 5.57
C CYS A 132 11.92 -15.42 7.01
N SER A 133 13.22 -15.66 7.26
CA SER A 133 13.79 -15.69 8.61
C SER A 133 14.62 -14.46 8.86
N ALA A 134 14.53 -13.90 10.07
CA ALA A 134 15.40 -12.83 10.51
C ALA A 134 16.87 -13.26 10.53
N ALA A 135 17.77 -12.35 10.20
CA ALA A 135 19.19 -12.62 10.13
C ALA A 135 19.99 -11.36 10.49
N VAL A 136 21.30 -11.51 10.72
CA VAL A 136 22.17 -10.35 10.89
C VAL A 136 22.23 -9.57 9.57
N SER A 137 22.18 -8.24 9.65
CA SER A 137 22.11 -7.30 8.52
C SER A 137 20.76 -7.36 7.81
N TYR A 138 20.75 -7.34 6.47
CA TYR A 138 19.51 -7.35 5.72
C TYR A 138 18.79 -8.71 5.81
N ASP A 139 17.51 -8.70 6.09
CA ASP A 139 16.60 -9.83 5.87
C ASP A 139 15.30 -9.38 5.20
N GLY A 140 14.54 -10.33 4.68
CA GLY A 140 13.27 -10.04 4.03
C GLY A 140 12.22 -9.47 5.00
N PRO A 141 11.97 -10.11 6.15
CA PRO A 141 10.89 -9.71 7.05
C PRO A 141 11.04 -8.30 7.62
N THR A 142 12.28 -7.85 7.88
CA THR A 142 12.54 -6.56 8.53
C THR A 142 13.44 -5.61 7.74
N GLY A 143 13.91 -6.03 6.58
CA GLY A 143 14.77 -5.20 5.74
C GLY A 143 16.12 -5.02 6.43
N LEU A 144 16.58 -3.77 6.55
CA LEU A 144 17.76 -3.47 7.35
C LEU A 144 17.47 -3.64 8.86
N GLY A 145 16.21 -3.44 9.29
CA GLY A 145 15.81 -3.39 10.70
C GLY A 145 14.97 -2.16 11.05
N SER A 146 14.85 -1.83 12.34
CA SER A 146 14.08 -0.67 12.80
C SER A 146 14.99 0.54 13.06
N PRO A 147 14.52 1.79 12.87
CA PRO A 147 15.37 2.96 13.08
C PRO A 147 15.69 3.21 14.56
N ASN A 148 16.98 3.41 14.87
CA ASN A 148 17.42 3.96 16.15
C ASN A 148 17.61 5.48 16.00
N GLY A 149 16.51 6.21 16.13
CA GLY A 149 16.47 7.66 15.88
C GLY A 149 16.43 8.02 14.39
N ILE A 150 16.75 9.28 14.08
CA ILE A 150 16.56 9.85 12.73
C ILE A 150 17.84 9.97 11.89
N ALA A 151 19.00 9.66 12.48
CA ALA A 151 20.31 9.89 11.84
C ALA A 151 20.49 9.06 10.55
N GLY A 152 19.85 7.90 10.45
CA GLY A 152 19.90 7.07 9.25
C GLY A 152 19.15 7.63 8.03
N PHE A 153 18.26 8.63 8.22
CA PHE A 153 17.36 9.12 7.16
C PHE A 153 17.91 10.32 6.39
N SER A 154 19.08 10.86 6.75
CA SER A 154 19.65 12.05 6.10
C SER A 154 21.17 11.94 5.88
N ASN A 155 21.64 12.45 4.72
CA ASN A 155 23.07 12.63 4.41
C ASN A 155 23.60 14.01 4.85
N THR A 156 22.72 14.93 5.25
CA THR A 156 23.10 16.23 5.77
C THR A 156 23.08 16.16 7.29
N ILE A 157 24.26 16.07 7.90
CA ILE A 157 24.45 16.32 9.34
C ILE A 157 24.19 17.79 9.64
N THR A 158 22.94 18.22 9.62
CA THR A 158 22.48 19.37 10.39
C THR A 158 20.97 19.31 10.56
N PRO A 159 20.44 18.81 11.68
CA PRO A 159 19.38 19.57 12.28
C PRO A 159 20.09 20.81 12.84
N THR A 160 19.87 21.99 12.26
CA THR A 160 19.71 23.11 13.17
C THR A 160 18.32 22.86 13.75
N PRO A 161 18.17 22.33 14.98
CA PRO A 161 16.85 22.31 15.57
C PRO A 161 16.38 23.75 15.56
N SER A 162 15.35 24.03 14.76
CA SER A 162 14.57 25.24 15.00
C SER A 162 14.14 25.11 16.44
N SER A 163 14.52 26.08 17.28
CA SER A 163 14.41 26.00 18.74
C SER A 163 13.07 25.40 19.10
N VAL A 164 13.10 24.16 19.61
CA VAL A 164 11.92 23.56 20.22
C VAL A 164 11.51 24.56 21.31
N PRO A 165 10.32 25.18 21.25
CA PRO A 165 9.89 26.00 22.35
C PRO A 165 9.93 25.09 23.58
N ASN A 166 10.68 25.53 24.60
CA ASN A 166 10.74 24.87 25.89
C ASN A 166 9.29 24.52 26.29
N PRO A 167 8.92 23.23 26.45
CA PRO A 167 7.57 22.89 26.87
C PRO A 167 7.42 23.47 28.27
N THR A 168 6.75 24.61 28.32
CA THR A 168 6.35 25.17 29.59
C THR A 168 5.36 24.15 30.13
N LEU A 169 5.67 23.54 31.28
CA LEU A 169 4.70 22.75 32.05
C LEU A 169 3.62 23.69 32.58
N VAL A 170 2.89 24.32 31.67
CA VAL A 170 1.57 24.87 31.96
C VAL A 170 0.69 23.64 32.06
N PRO A 171 -0.07 23.43 33.15
CA PRO A 171 -1.12 22.43 33.12
C PRO A 171 -1.96 22.74 31.90
N THR A 172 -1.94 21.84 30.92
CA THR A 172 -2.70 21.97 29.69
C THR A 172 -4.13 22.25 30.13
N SER A 173 -4.63 23.45 29.85
CA SER A 173 -6.06 23.71 30.01
C SER A 173 -6.76 22.58 29.27
N SER A 174 -7.68 21.89 29.96
CA SER A 174 -8.49 20.81 29.38
C SER A 174 -8.81 21.20 27.93
N PRO A 175 -8.44 20.35 26.95
CA PRO A 175 -8.43 20.77 25.55
C PRO A 175 -9.77 21.39 25.22
N THR A 176 -9.77 22.66 24.82
CA THR A 176 -10.92 23.25 24.17
C THR A 176 -11.22 22.33 23.00
N LEU A 177 -12.39 21.68 23.01
CA LEU A 177 -12.82 20.79 21.94
C LEU A 177 -12.63 21.55 20.62
N ILE A 178 -11.54 21.23 19.91
CA ILE A 178 -11.45 21.52 18.49
C ILE A 178 -12.71 20.86 17.93
N PRO A 179 -13.56 21.56 17.14
CA PRO A 179 -14.68 20.89 16.52
C PRO A 179 -14.11 19.66 15.83
N SER A 180 -14.51 18.50 16.36
CA SER A 180 -14.12 17.20 15.84
C SER A 180 -14.26 17.28 14.32
N PRO A 181 -13.24 16.92 13.53
CA PRO A 181 -13.41 16.86 12.08
C PRO A 181 -14.67 16.02 11.87
N THR A 182 -15.67 16.61 11.24
CA THR A 182 -16.96 15.95 11.07
C THR A 182 -16.68 14.55 10.52
N PRO A 183 -17.05 13.46 11.22
CA PRO A 183 -16.68 12.12 10.80
C PRO A 183 -16.99 11.99 9.32
N ILE A 184 -15.97 11.76 8.49
CA ILE A 184 -16.20 11.46 7.09
C ILE A 184 -16.94 10.13 7.15
N GLY A 185 -18.24 10.16 6.89
CA GLY A 185 -19.08 8.97 6.97
C GLY A 185 -18.51 7.85 6.09
N PRO A 186 -18.99 6.61 6.28
CA PRO A 186 -18.64 5.52 5.36
C PRO A 186 -18.84 5.99 3.93
N ASP A 187 -17.91 5.67 3.03
CA ASP A 187 -18.03 6.11 1.65
C ASP A 187 -19.30 5.53 1.02
N THR A 188 -20.27 6.40 0.77
CA THR A 188 -21.56 6.05 0.16
C THR A 188 -21.61 6.43 -1.32
N THR A 189 -20.55 7.06 -1.83
CA THR A 189 -20.54 7.55 -3.20
C THR A 189 -20.30 6.37 -4.12
N LYS A 190 -21.16 6.23 -5.14
CA LYS A 190 -20.99 5.16 -6.12
C LYS A 190 -19.88 5.53 -7.10
N PRO A 191 -19.07 4.55 -7.55
CA PRO A 191 -18.14 4.78 -8.64
C PRO A 191 -18.92 5.16 -9.91
N THR A 192 -18.27 5.89 -10.81
CA THR A 192 -18.75 6.11 -12.18
C THR A 192 -18.11 5.09 -13.11
N VAL A 193 -18.84 4.66 -14.14
CA VAL A 193 -18.30 3.81 -15.21
C VAL A 193 -18.97 4.17 -16.53
N LEU A 194 -18.19 4.20 -17.61
CA LEU A 194 -18.67 4.46 -18.96
C LEU A 194 -17.93 3.58 -19.95
N ILE A 195 -18.66 2.79 -20.74
CA ILE A 195 -18.12 2.09 -21.90
C ILE A 195 -17.87 3.14 -22.99
N THR A 196 -16.61 3.31 -23.39
CA THR A 196 -16.20 4.25 -24.43
C THR A 196 -16.15 3.60 -25.80
N TYR A 197 -15.98 2.28 -25.86
CA TYR A 197 -16.11 1.49 -27.07
C TYR A 197 -16.60 0.06 -26.77
N PRO A 198 -17.54 -0.50 -27.55
CA PRO A 198 -18.31 0.19 -28.59
C PRO A 198 -19.29 1.21 -28.02
N THR A 199 -19.71 2.20 -28.82
CA THR A 199 -20.71 3.18 -28.41
C THR A 199 -22.12 2.58 -28.45
N ASN A 200 -23.04 3.12 -27.64
CA ASN A 200 -24.40 2.60 -27.60
C ASN A 200 -25.09 2.73 -28.97
N ASN A 201 -25.79 1.68 -29.38
CA ASN A 201 -26.44 1.50 -30.69
C ASN A 201 -25.49 1.47 -31.90
N SER A 202 -24.17 1.33 -31.70
CA SER A 202 -23.23 1.18 -32.81
C SER A 202 -23.35 -0.19 -33.48
N THR A 203 -22.71 -0.30 -34.64
CA THR A 203 -22.50 -1.59 -35.31
C THR A 203 -21.13 -2.14 -34.97
N VAL A 204 -21.02 -3.47 -34.92
CA VAL A 204 -19.77 -4.19 -34.69
C VAL A 204 -19.64 -5.30 -35.74
N PRO A 205 -18.42 -5.68 -36.18
CA PRO A 205 -18.28 -6.76 -37.15
C PRO A 205 -18.84 -8.07 -36.57
N ARG A 206 -19.55 -8.85 -37.38
CA ARG A 206 -20.05 -10.17 -36.97
C ARG A 206 -18.95 -11.23 -36.91
N ARG A 207 -19.17 -12.30 -36.12
CA ARG A 207 -18.29 -13.50 -36.04
C ARG A 207 -16.82 -13.18 -35.73
N THR A 208 -16.58 -12.14 -34.94
CA THR A 208 -15.23 -11.75 -34.50
C THR A 208 -15.20 -11.42 -33.01
N ASN A 209 -14.03 -11.03 -32.51
CA ASN A 209 -13.84 -10.45 -31.20
C ASN A 209 -13.57 -8.95 -31.33
N ILE A 210 -14.09 -8.17 -30.38
CA ILE A 210 -13.81 -6.74 -30.24
C ILE A 210 -13.27 -6.45 -28.85
N THR A 211 -12.43 -5.43 -28.74
CA THR A 211 -11.94 -4.95 -27.44
C THR A 211 -12.89 -3.91 -26.88
N VAL A 212 -13.71 -4.30 -25.91
CA VAL A 212 -14.57 -3.36 -25.20
C VAL A 212 -13.74 -2.59 -24.17
N THR A 213 -13.88 -1.27 -24.17
CA THR A 213 -13.10 -0.33 -23.35
C THR A 213 -14.04 0.47 -22.46
N ALA A 214 -13.65 0.67 -21.20
CA ALA A 214 -14.39 1.50 -20.26
C ALA A 214 -13.46 2.43 -19.45
N ASN A 215 -14.01 3.56 -19.02
CA ASN A 215 -13.42 4.43 -18.02
C ASN A 215 -14.21 4.30 -16.73
N ALA A 216 -13.53 4.24 -15.59
CA ALA A 216 -14.16 4.23 -14.28
C ALA A 216 -13.38 5.15 -13.33
N SER A 217 -14.10 5.88 -12.47
CA SER A 217 -13.52 6.77 -11.46
C SER A 217 -14.45 6.89 -10.27
N ASP A 218 -13.87 7.17 -9.11
CA ASP A 218 -14.55 7.30 -7.83
C ASP A 218 -13.83 8.34 -6.96
N ASN A 219 -14.48 8.87 -5.92
CA ASN A 219 -13.90 9.85 -4.99
C ASN A 219 -12.79 9.26 -4.10
N ILE A 220 -12.82 7.96 -3.79
CA ILE A 220 -11.76 7.27 -3.06
C ILE A 220 -10.99 6.33 -3.99
N GLY A 221 -11.70 5.50 -4.75
CA GLY A 221 -11.03 4.63 -5.72
C GLY A 221 -11.87 3.45 -6.19
N VAL A 222 -11.61 3.04 -7.43
CA VAL A 222 -12.23 1.85 -8.05
C VAL A 222 -11.36 0.63 -7.78
N THR A 223 -11.92 -0.41 -7.18
CA THR A 223 -11.21 -1.67 -6.89
C THR A 223 -11.21 -2.63 -8.08
N LYS A 224 -12.30 -2.67 -8.87
CA LYS A 224 -12.39 -3.49 -10.07
C LYS A 224 -13.51 -3.05 -11.02
N VAL A 225 -13.36 -3.40 -12.29
CA VAL A 225 -14.40 -3.33 -13.33
C VAL A 225 -14.68 -4.73 -13.88
N ASN A 226 -15.92 -5.18 -13.76
CA ASN A 226 -16.41 -6.42 -14.36
C ASN A 226 -17.07 -6.13 -15.71
N PHE A 227 -16.67 -6.86 -16.75
CA PHE A 227 -17.27 -6.82 -18.08
C PHE A 227 -18.16 -8.04 -18.29
N TYR A 228 -19.37 -7.81 -18.78
CA TYR A 228 -20.39 -8.82 -19.03
C TYR A 228 -20.82 -8.80 -20.50
N HIS A 229 -21.05 -9.97 -21.06
CA HIS A 229 -21.70 -10.17 -22.36
C HIS A 229 -23.04 -10.86 -22.13
N ASN A 230 -24.15 -10.21 -22.49
CA ASN A 230 -25.52 -10.72 -22.23
C ASN A 230 -25.73 -11.14 -20.76
N ASN A 231 -25.32 -10.26 -19.84
CA ASN A 231 -25.34 -10.46 -18.38
C ASN A 231 -24.47 -11.60 -17.82
N LEU A 232 -23.74 -12.34 -18.65
CA LEU A 232 -22.74 -13.30 -18.17
C LEU A 232 -21.39 -12.60 -17.98
N LEU A 233 -20.78 -12.78 -16.81
CA LEU A 233 -19.46 -12.24 -16.53
C LEU A 233 -18.46 -12.84 -17.51
N TYR A 234 -17.76 -11.99 -18.26
CA TYR A 234 -16.79 -12.40 -19.27
C TYR A 234 -15.36 -12.19 -18.77
N CYS A 235 -15.06 -11.03 -18.19
CA CYS A 235 -13.76 -10.78 -17.57
C CYS A 235 -13.83 -9.71 -16.46
N SER A 236 -12.75 -9.62 -15.67
CA SER A 236 -12.57 -8.59 -14.65
C SER A 236 -11.21 -7.92 -14.77
N ARG A 237 -11.14 -6.63 -14.42
CA ARG A 237 -9.91 -5.81 -14.43
C ARG A 237 -9.85 -4.99 -13.15
N SER A 238 -8.77 -5.13 -12.39
CA SER A 238 -8.52 -4.36 -11.16
C SER A 238 -7.75 -3.06 -11.41
N THR A 239 -7.06 -2.94 -12.55
CA THR A 239 -6.26 -1.76 -12.90
C THR A 239 -6.60 -1.24 -14.30
N ALA A 240 -6.48 0.07 -14.47
CA ALA A 240 -6.57 0.69 -15.79
C ALA A 240 -5.34 0.31 -16.64
N PRO A 241 -5.47 0.17 -17.98
CA PRO A 241 -6.68 0.42 -18.77
C PRO A 241 -7.74 -0.69 -18.66
N TYR A 242 -9.00 -0.32 -18.39
CA TYR A 242 -10.10 -1.28 -18.27
C TYR A 242 -10.58 -1.73 -19.65
N THR A 243 -10.04 -2.85 -20.11
CA THR A 243 -10.34 -3.44 -21.43
C THR A 243 -10.64 -4.92 -21.34
N CYS A 244 -11.57 -5.38 -22.20
CA CYS A 244 -11.99 -6.78 -22.30
C CYS A 244 -12.23 -7.18 -23.75
N VAL A 245 -11.58 -8.25 -24.21
CA VAL A 245 -11.83 -8.83 -25.54
C VAL A 245 -13.06 -9.72 -25.45
N MET A 246 -14.14 -9.35 -26.15
CA MET A 246 -15.43 -10.05 -26.12
C MET A 246 -15.92 -10.43 -27.51
N SER A 247 -16.63 -11.55 -27.60
CA SER A 247 -17.20 -12.04 -28.85
C SER A 247 -18.38 -11.20 -29.34
N THR A 248 -18.58 -11.19 -30.66
CA THR A 248 -19.71 -10.53 -31.34
C THR A 248 -20.71 -11.56 -31.88
N PRO A 249 -21.97 -11.17 -32.12
CA PRO A 249 -22.99 -12.05 -32.69
C PRO A 249 -22.60 -12.69 -34.04
N SER A 250 -23.12 -13.89 -34.29
CA SER A 250 -22.81 -14.66 -35.51
C SER A 250 -23.66 -14.29 -36.73
N PHE A 251 -24.81 -13.66 -36.50
CA PHE A 251 -25.81 -13.33 -37.52
C PHE A 251 -25.91 -11.82 -37.71
N THR A 252 -26.04 -11.38 -38.96
CA THR A 252 -26.28 -9.97 -39.31
C THR A 252 -27.57 -9.48 -38.67
N ASN A 253 -27.57 -8.22 -38.23
CA ASN A 253 -28.67 -7.56 -37.52
C ASN A 253 -29.04 -8.15 -36.15
N GLN A 254 -28.30 -9.16 -35.64
CA GLN A 254 -28.47 -9.62 -34.26
C GLN A 254 -27.90 -8.57 -33.30
N THR A 255 -28.67 -8.24 -32.26
CA THR A 255 -28.24 -7.33 -31.19
C THR A 255 -27.61 -8.10 -30.04
N THR A 256 -26.64 -7.48 -29.36
CA THR A 256 -26.07 -7.98 -28.11
C THR A 256 -25.83 -6.85 -27.13
N THR A 257 -25.67 -7.20 -25.86
CA THR A 257 -25.38 -6.24 -24.78
C THR A 257 -24.00 -6.46 -24.18
N TYR A 258 -23.26 -5.37 -24.03
CA TYR A 258 -22.06 -5.31 -23.22
C TYR A 258 -22.32 -4.43 -22.01
N LYS A 259 -21.98 -4.92 -20.82
CA LYS A 259 -22.14 -4.19 -19.56
C LYS A 259 -20.80 -4.13 -18.83
N ALA A 260 -20.44 -2.96 -18.34
CA ALA A 260 -19.32 -2.76 -17.42
C ALA A 260 -19.88 -2.38 -16.05
N THR A 261 -19.38 -2.99 -14.98
CA THR A 261 -19.76 -2.65 -13.60
C THR A 261 -18.51 -2.35 -12.79
N ALA A 262 -18.37 -1.12 -12.32
CA ALA A 262 -17.28 -0.69 -11.44
C ALA A 262 -17.67 -0.90 -9.98
N TYR A 263 -16.70 -1.26 -9.15
CA TYR A 263 -16.83 -1.44 -7.72
C TYR A 263 -15.76 -0.60 -7.02
N ASP A 264 -16.07 -0.04 -5.86
CA ASP A 264 -15.11 0.66 -5.00
C ASP A 264 -14.66 -0.22 -3.81
N GLY A 265 -13.96 0.37 -2.85
CA GLY A 265 -13.51 -0.30 -1.62
C GLY A 265 -14.59 -0.42 -0.54
N ALA A 266 -15.66 0.38 -0.63
CA ALA A 266 -16.78 0.40 0.31
C ALA A 266 -17.93 -0.55 -0.09
N GLY A 267 -17.84 -1.16 -1.27
CA GLY A 267 -18.83 -2.07 -1.81
C GLY A 267 -19.90 -1.39 -2.68
N ASN A 268 -19.81 -0.07 -2.91
CA ASN A 268 -20.69 0.59 -3.87
C ASN A 268 -20.32 0.16 -5.29
N ASN A 269 -21.32 0.21 -6.17
CA ASN A 269 -21.15 -0.13 -7.57
C ASN A 269 -22.07 0.69 -8.46
N ALA A 270 -21.63 0.87 -9.71
CA ALA A 270 -22.44 1.38 -10.80
C ALA A 270 -22.16 0.59 -12.07
N SER A 271 -23.14 0.56 -12.97
CA SER A 271 -23.03 -0.13 -14.25
C SER A 271 -23.33 0.80 -15.42
N ASN A 272 -22.67 0.54 -16.53
CA ASN A 272 -23.00 1.11 -17.83
C ASN A 272 -23.18 -0.02 -18.83
N THR A 273 -24.26 0.06 -19.62
CA THR A 273 -24.63 -0.96 -20.61
C THR A 273 -24.74 -0.30 -21.97
N VAL A 274 -24.16 -0.93 -22.98
CA VAL A 274 -24.34 -0.58 -24.39
C VAL A 274 -24.96 -1.74 -25.14
N THR A 275 -25.88 -1.43 -26.04
CA THR A 275 -26.44 -2.39 -27.00
C THR A 275 -25.81 -2.13 -28.35
N VAL A 276 -25.32 -3.17 -29.01
CA VAL A 276 -24.76 -3.05 -30.37
C VAL A 276 -25.44 -4.01 -31.31
N ARG A 277 -25.30 -3.77 -32.62
CA ARG A 277 -25.82 -4.62 -33.68
C ARG A 277 -24.70 -5.19 -34.53
N ALA A 278 -24.71 -6.50 -34.77
CA ALA A 278 -23.74 -7.12 -35.66
C ALA A 278 -24.02 -6.81 -37.13
N GLN A 279 -22.98 -6.47 -37.89
CA GLN A 279 -23.01 -6.31 -39.35
C GLN A 279 -21.95 -7.19 -40.01
#